data_AF-A0A840RUH2-F1
#
_entry.id   AF-A0A840RUH2-F1
#
_cell.length_a   1.000
_cell.length_b   1.000
_cell.length_c   1.000
_cell.angle_alpha   90.00
_cell.angle_beta   90.00
_cell.angle_gamma   90.00
#
_symmetry.space_group_name_H-M   'P 1'
#
loop_
_entity.id
_entity.type
_entity.pdbx_description
1 polymer ?
#
loop_
_entity_poly.entity_id
_entity_poly.type
_entity_poly.pdbx_seq_one_letter_code
_entity_poly.pdbx_strand_id
1 'polypeptide(L)'
;MKIEIKHRWNGTVLFSHECEENTMKITLAMAINAQANLSGSNLRDSDLRGSNLSGSNLTPIRDDIWAVLSGAPSEVPSLILALKSGSVDGSAYTGICSCLVGTLDDARDPTLPLRAPISRNYNRPAERFFMGINEGDTPETNQFSKLALEWSEQWLTAMHAAFCPELLPIKPLT
;
A
#
# COMPACT_ATOMS: atom_id res chain seq x y z
N MET A 1 -24.45 -13.65 17.96
CA MET A 1 -24.49 -12.82 16.74
C MET A 1 -23.62 -13.44 15.67
N LYS A 2 -24.20 -13.76 14.51
CA LYS A 2 -23.46 -14.27 13.36
C LYS A 2 -22.83 -13.14 12.55
N ILE A 3 -21.57 -13.30 12.16
CA ILE A 3 -20.85 -12.42 11.24
C ILE A 3 -20.36 -13.27 10.06
N GLU A 4 -20.45 -12.71 8.85
CA GLU A 4 -20.03 -13.34 7.61
C GLU A 4 -18.95 -12.51 6.91
N ILE A 5 -17.82 -13.12 6.57
CA ILE A 5 -16.83 -12.57 5.65
C ILE A 5 -17.22 -12.98 4.25
N LYS A 6 -17.55 -12.00 3.40
CA LYS A 6 -18.02 -12.24 2.02
C LYS A 6 -16.98 -11.86 1.00
N HIS A 7 -16.97 -12.60 -0.10
CA HIS A 7 -16.18 -12.29 -1.29
C HIS A 7 -16.75 -11.02 -1.94
N ARG A 8 -15.85 -10.08 -2.23
CA ARG A 8 -16.14 -8.71 -2.65
C ARG A 8 -16.94 -8.62 -3.94
N TRP A 9 -16.69 -9.51 -4.88
CA TRP A 9 -17.19 -9.38 -6.26
C TRP A 9 -18.46 -10.18 -6.56
N ASN A 10 -18.70 -11.27 -5.83
CA ASN A 10 -19.82 -12.17 -6.08
C ASN A 10 -20.69 -12.39 -4.82
N GLY A 11 -20.32 -11.78 -3.69
CA GLY A 11 -21.07 -11.84 -2.43
C GLY A 11 -21.04 -13.20 -1.73
N THR A 12 -20.28 -14.19 -2.22
CA THR A 12 -20.24 -15.52 -1.60
C THR A 12 -19.64 -15.45 -0.20
N VAL A 13 -20.19 -16.21 0.75
CA VAL A 13 -19.62 -16.28 2.11
C VAL A 13 -18.35 -17.11 2.06
N LEU A 14 -17.21 -16.49 2.38
CA LEU A 14 -15.90 -17.13 2.48
C LEU A 14 -15.69 -17.76 3.85
N PHE A 15 -16.22 -17.12 4.88
CA PHE A 15 -16.19 -17.62 6.26
C PHE A 15 -17.33 -17.03 7.06
N SER A 16 -17.84 -17.76 8.06
CA SER A 16 -18.80 -17.22 9.00
C SER A 16 -18.54 -17.75 10.40
N HIS A 17 -18.75 -16.91 11.39
CA HIS A 17 -18.61 -17.27 12.78
C HIS A 17 -19.80 -16.74 13.57
N GLU A 18 -20.24 -17.49 14.58
CA GLU A 18 -21.31 -17.09 15.49
C GLU A 18 -20.88 -17.30 16.94
N CYS A 19 -20.93 -16.23 17.73
CA CYS A 19 -20.77 -16.28 19.19
C CYS A 19 -21.49 -15.09 19.86
N GLU A 20 -21.53 -15.10 21.19
CA GLU A 20 -21.91 -13.93 21.98
C GLU A 20 -20.89 -12.79 21.76
N GLU A 21 -21.37 -11.54 21.75
CA GLU A 21 -20.56 -10.33 21.53
C GLU A 21 -19.60 -10.41 20.32
N ASN A 22 -20.02 -11.10 19.26
CA ASN A 22 -19.15 -11.32 18.10
C ASN A 22 -18.74 -10.00 17.42
N THR A 23 -17.48 -9.92 17.01
CA THR A 23 -16.90 -8.78 16.29
C THR A 23 -16.17 -9.26 15.04
N MET A 24 -15.92 -8.35 14.09
CA MET A 24 -15.11 -8.67 12.91
C MET A 24 -13.71 -9.20 13.29
N LYS A 25 -13.11 -8.66 14.36
CA LYS A 25 -11.81 -9.13 14.87
C LYS A 25 -11.88 -10.58 15.35
N ILE A 26 -12.90 -10.94 16.13
CA ILE A 26 -13.11 -12.33 16.60
C ILE A 26 -13.34 -13.26 15.40
N THR A 27 -14.23 -12.88 14.49
CA THR A 27 -14.55 -13.69 13.31
C THR A 27 -13.34 -13.87 12.39
N LEU A 28 -12.51 -12.85 12.22
CA LEU A 28 -11.28 -12.91 11.43
C LEU A 28 -10.20 -13.77 12.10
N ALA A 29 -10.02 -13.66 13.43
CA ALA A 29 -9.11 -14.51 14.18
C ALA A 29 -9.50 -16.00 14.05
N MET A 30 -10.80 -16.29 14.10
CA MET A 30 -11.32 -17.65 13.92
C MET A 30 -11.13 -18.15 12.48
N ALA A 31 -11.28 -17.28 11.48
CA ALA A 31 -10.98 -17.61 10.09
C ALA A 31 -9.50 -17.96 9.89
N ILE A 32 -8.59 -17.19 10.51
CA ILE A 32 -7.14 -17.45 10.47
C ILE A 32 -6.82 -18.78 11.15
N ASN A 33 -7.38 -19.03 12.34
CA ASN A 33 -7.17 -20.28 13.07
C ASN A 33 -7.69 -21.50 12.30
N ALA A 34 -8.76 -21.32 11.52
CA ALA A 34 -9.29 -22.35 10.63
C ALA A 34 -8.55 -22.46 9.29
N GLN A 35 -7.49 -21.67 9.07
CA GLN A 35 -6.77 -21.54 7.79
C GLN A 35 -7.71 -21.27 6.60
N ALA A 36 -8.77 -20.50 6.83
CA ALA A 36 -9.77 -20.21 5.82
C ALA A 36 -9.17 -19.38 4.68
N ASN A 37 -9.50 -19.73 3.43
CA ASN A 37 -9.13 -18.92 2.28
C ASN A 37 -10.02 -17.67 2.20
N LEU A 38 -9.49 -16.54 2.66
CA LEU A 38 -10.16 -15.25 2.61
C LEU A 38 -9.82 -14.42 1.34
N SER A 39 -9.29 -15.07 0.30
CA SER A 39 -9.01 -14.41 -0.97
C SER A 39 -10.25 -13.72 -1.52
N GLY A 40 -10.11 -12.45 -1.88
CA GLY A 40 -11.21 -11.63 -2.38
C GLY A 40 -12.19 -11.18 -1.30
N SER A 41 -11.93 -11.39 -0.01
CA SER A 41 -12.79 -10.90 1.08
C SER A 41 -12.98 -9.38 1.05
N ASN A 42 -14.19 -8.92 1.36
CA ASN A 42 -14.49 -7.51 1.52
C ASN A 42 -14.17 -7.03 2.94
N LEU A 43 -12.90 -6.73 3.19
CA LEU A 43 -12.42 -6.14 4.46
C LEU A 43 -12.29 -4.61 4.38
N ARG A 44 -13.12 -3.94 3.55
CA ARG A 44 -12.97 -2.51 3.19
C ARG A 44 -12.94 -1.57 4.40
N ASP A 45 -13.68 -1.89 5.45
CA ASP A 45 -13.79 -1.06 6.66
C ASP A 45 -13.10 -1.71 7.86
N SER A 46 -12.29 -2.76 7.63
CA SER A 46 -11.55 -3.42 8.70
C SER A 46 -10.28 -2.65 8.99
N ASP A 47 -10.07 -2.32 10.26
CA ASP A 47 -8.78 -1.84 10.73
C ASP A 47 -7.77 -2.99 10.70
N LEU A 48 -6.92 -3.02 9.67
CA LEU A 48 -5.86 -4.01 9.49
C LEU A 48 -4.53 -3.53 10.07
N ARG A 49 -4.49 -2.40 10.79
CA ARG A 49 -3.27 -1.92 11.47
C ARG A 49 -2.83 -2.97 12.50
N GLY A 50 -1.58 -3.41 12.39
CA GLY A 50 -1.01 -4.47 13.22
C GLY A 50 -1.37 -5.91 12.84
N SER A 51 -2.05 -6.14 11.70
CA SER A 51 -2.24 -7.49 11.16
C SER A 51 -0.88 -8.13 10.83
N ASN A 52 -0.69 -9.43 11.01
CA ASN A 52 0.57 -10.05 10.56
C ASN A 52 0.50 -10.36 9.06
N LEU A 53 1.22 -9.59 8.23
CA LEU A 53 1.30 -9.83 6.79
C LEU A 53 2.35 -10.90 6.40
N SER A 54 3.11 -11.47 7.36
CA SER A 54 4.14 -12.47 7.07
C SER A 54 3.56 -13.69 6.35
N GLY A 55 4.14 -14.06 5.20
CA GLY A 55 3.70 -15.20 4.40
C GLY A 55 2.54 -14.90 3.44
N SER A 56 2.01 -13.68 3.42
CA SER A 56 1.01 -13.26 2.42
C SER A 56 1.66 -13.02 1.06
N ASN A 57 1.01 -13.46 -0.02
CA ASN A 57 1.44 -13.08 -1.37
C ASN A 57 0.99 -11.65 -1.70
N LEU A 58 1.88 -10.68 -1.49
CA LEU A 58 1.63 -9.26 -1.77
C LEU A 58 2.14 -8.81 -3.15
N THR A 59 2.67 -9.74 -3.96
CA THR A 59 3.24 -9.46 -5.28
C THR A 59 2.32 -8.62 -6.18
N PRO A 60 1.00 -8.94 -6.31
CA PRO A 60 0.11 -8.15 -7.17
C PRO A 60 -0.06 -6.69 -6.69
N ILE A 61 0.02 -6.45 -5.38
CA ILE A 61 -0.10 -5.10 -4.81
C ILE A 61 1.19 -4.32 -5.08
N ARG A 62 2.35 -4.94 -4.84
CA ARG A 62 3.66 -4.36 -5.16
C ARG A 62 3.74 -3.98 -6.64
N ASP A 63 3.33 -4.86 -7.54
CA ASP A 63 3.40 -4.62 -8.98
C ASP A 63 2.52 -3.44 -9.41
N ASP A 64 1.33 -3.33 -8.81
CA ASP A 64 0.46 -2.17 -9.02
C ASP A 64 1.07 -0.87 -8.45
N ILE A 65 1.75 -0.93 -7.30
CA ILE A 65 2.50 0.22 -6.76
C ILE A 65 3.60 0.64 -7.75
N TRP A 66 4.42 -0.29 -8.22
CA TRP A 66 5.47 -0.01 -9.20
C TRP A 66 4.92 0.57 -10.51
N ALA A 67 3.74 0.15 -10.94
CA ALA A 67 3.07 0.74 -12.10
C ALA A 67 2.75 2.24 -11.89
N VAL A 68 2.36 2.65 -10.68
CA VAL A 68 2.17 4.08 -10.37
C VAL A 68 3.47 4.84 -10.23
N LEU A 69 4.46 4.27 -9.55
CA LEU A 69 5.78 4.90 -9.43
C LEU A 69 6.38 5.17 -10.82
N SER A 70 6.17 4.25 -11.76
CA SER A 70 6.60 4.41 -13.16
C SER A 70 5.86 5.50 -13.93
N GLY A 71 4.66 5.90 -13.47
CA GLY A 71 3.92 7.05 -14.01
C GLY A 71 4.51 8.39 -13.60
N ALA A 72 5.14 8.45 -12.42
CA ALA A 72 5.75 9.65 -11.84
C ALA A 72 7.14 9.37 -11.24
N PRO A 73 8.13 9.01 -12.08
CA PRO A 73 9.43 8.54 -11.62
C PRO A 73 10.24 9.59 -10.85
N SER A 74 10.10 10.87 -11.20
CA SER A 74 10.82 11.99 -10.56
C SER A 74 10.38 12.28 -9.14
N GLU A 75 9.19 11.83 -8.75
CA GLU A 75 8.57 12.15 -7.46
C GLU A 75 8.76 11.04 -6.42
N VAL A 76 9.26 9.87 -6.85
CA VAL A 76 9.54 8.71 -5.98
C VAL A 76 10.53 9.01 -4.84
N PRO A 77 11.62 9.79 -5.05
CA PRO A 77 12.49 10.17 -3.94
C PRO A 77 11.76 10.96 -2.83
N SER A 78 10.83 11.85 -3.21
CA SER A 78 10.03 12.63 -2.25
C SER A 78 9.06 11.74 -1.47
N LEU A 79 8.44 10.76 -2.13
CA LEU A 79 7.61 9.76 -1.46
C LEU A 79 8.41 8.96 -0.42
N ILE A 80 9.63 8.54 -0.75
CA ILE A 80 10.51 7.81 0.18
C ILE A 80 10.81 8.65 1.41
N LEU A 81 11.08 9.95 1.23
CA LEU A 81 11.29 10.88 2.36
C LEU A 81 10.02 11.02 3.21
N ALA A 82 8.86 11.19 2.58
CA ALA A 82 7.57 11.31 3.27
C ALA A 82 7.22 10.05 4.08
N LEU A 83 7.52 8.85 3.54
CA LEU A 83 7.34 7.59 4.26
C LEU A 83 8.26 7.53 5.49
N LYS A 84 9.53 7.92 5.35
CA LYS A 84 10.50 7.97 6.47
C LYS A 84 10.13 8.99 7.54
N SER A 85 9.58 10.14 7.16
CA SER A 85 9.15 11.18 8.10
C SER A 85 7.76 10.95 8.69
N GLY A 86 7.02 9.95 8.20
CA GLY A 86 5.63 9.68 8.59
C GLY A 86 4.66 10.76 8.14
N SER A 87 4.95 11.48 7.05
CA SER A 87 4.11 12.56 6.53
C SER A 87 3.07 12.09 5.50
N VAL A 88 2.99 10.79 5.23
CA VAL A 88 2.02 10.20 4.30
C VAL A 88 0.69 9.97 5.02
N ASP A 89 -0.43 10.41 4.44
CA ASP A 89 -1.77 10.13 4.93
C ASP A 89 -2.66 9.56 3.81
N GLY A 90 -2.65 8.23 3.67
CA GLY A 90 -3.46 7.53 2.68
C GLY A 90 -4.94 7.43 3.04
N SER A 91 -5.37 7.95 4.20
CA SER A 91 -6.78 7.99 4.61
C SER A 91 -7.55 9.17 3.99
N ALA A 92 -6.84 10.25 3.62
CA ALA A 92 -7.40 11.47 3.06
C ALA A 92 -7.71 11.33 1.55
N TYR A 93 -8.90 10.82 1.22
CA TYR A 93 -9.43 10.80 -0.16
C TYR A 93 -10.21 12.07 -0.56
N THR A 94 -10.32 13.04 0.35
CA THR A 94 -10.92 14.37 0.11
C THR A 94 -10.16 15.43 0.89
N GLY A 95 -9.63 16.47 0.22
CA GLY A 95 -8.86 17.56 0.84
C GLY A 95 -7.62 17.98 0.03
N ILE A 96 -6.80 18.88 0.59
CA ILE A 96 -5.43 19.16 0.13
C ILE A 96 -4.64 17.84 0.29
N CYS A 97 -4.02 17.38 -0.80
CA CYS A 97 -3.94 15.96 -1.14
C CYS A 97 -2.78 15.21 -0.47
N SER A 98 -3.08 14.33 0.50
CA SER A 98 -2.08 13.47 1.15
C SER A 98 -2.09 12.00 0.69
N CYS A 99 -2.79 11.65 -0.39
CA CYS A 99 -2.73 10.30 -0.97
C CYS A 99 -1.41 10.07 -1.75
N LEU A 100 -1.08 8.82 -2.13
CA LEU A 100 0.11 8.52 -2.95
C LEU A 100 0.18 9.43 -4.19
N VAL A 101 -0.92 9.57 -4.92
CA VAL A 101 -1.01 10.48 -6.10
C VAL A 101 -0.95 11.96 -5.70
N GLY A 102 -1.39 12.33 -4.51
CA GLY A 102 -1.33 13.68 -3.97
C GLY A 102 0.08 14.12 -3.58
N THR A 103 0.83 13.27 -2.86
CA THR A 103 2.25 13.48 -2.55
C THR A 103 3.12 13.57 -3.80
N LEU A 104 2.76 12.78 -4.82
CA LEU A 104 3.35 12.82 -6.15
C LEU A 104 3.01 14.16 -6.85
N ASP A 105 1.73 14.54 -6.94
CA ASP A 105 1.27 15.83 -7.52
C ASP A 105 1.87 17.08 -6.83
N ASP A 106 2.09 17.06 -5.51
CA ASP A 106 2.66 18.19 -4.75
C ASP A 106 4.19 18.32 -4.94
N ALA A 107 4.88 17.25 -5.32
CA ALA A 107 6.32 17.25 -5.62
C ALA A 107 6.64 17.72 -7.06
N ARG A 108 5.62 18.13 -7.82
CA ARG A 108 5.70 18.42 -9.26
C ARG A 108 6.35 19.78 -9.53
N ASP A 109 7.34 19.79 -10.42
CA ASP A 109 7.89 21.03 -10.98
C ASP A 109 6.87 21.64 -11.96
N PRO A 110 6.37 22.87 -11.73
CA PRO A 110 5.37 23.51 -12.58
C PRO A 110 5.87 23.87 -13.99
N THR A 111 7.17 23.74 -14.26
CA THR A 111 7.79 24.10 -15.55
C THR A 111 7.89 22.94 -16.55
N LEU A 112 7.64 21.70 -16.11
CA LEU A 112 7.72 20.52 -16.97
C LEU A 112 6.38 20.25 -17.70
N PRO A 113 6.41 19.76 -18.96
CA PRO A 113 5.19 19.47 -19.71
C PRO A 113 4.36 18.39 -19.02
N LEU A 114 3.03 18.60 -18.96
CA LEU A 114 2.08 17.65 -18.36
C LEU A 114 2.29 16.25 -18.94
N ARG A 115 2.86 15.34 -18.14
CA ARG A 115 2.70 13.91 -18.37
C ARG A 115 1.28 13.52 -17.99
N ALA A 116 0.76 12.46 -18.63
CA ALA A 116 -0.61 12.00 -18.46
C ALA A 116 -0.96 11.92 -16.96
N PRO A 117 -2.08 12.52 -16.52
CA PRO A 117 -2.43 12.56 -15.10
C PRO A 117 -2.50 11.12 -14.58
N ILE A 118 -1.83 10.85 -13.45
CA ILE A 118 -2.05 9.60 -12.74
C ILE A 118 -3.49 9.65 -12.24
N SER A 119 -4.40 8.97 -12.93
CA SER A 119 -5.82 9.01 -12.59
C SER A 119 -6.03 8.36 -11.23
N ARG A 120 -6.55 9.13 -10.26
CA ARG A 120 -6.96 8.61 -8.96
C ARG A 120 -7.93 7.45 -9.16
N ASN A 121 -7.51 6.24 -8.79
CA ASN A 121 -8.33 5.04 -8.90
C ASN A 121 -8.38 4.35 -7.55
N TYR A 122 -9.36 4.75 -6.72
CA TYR A 122 -9.63 4.19 -5.40
C TYR A 122 -9.74 2.64 -5.39
N ASN A 123 -10.11 2.03 -6.52
CA ASN A 123 -10.28 0.58 -6.60
C ASN A 123 -8.97 -0.17 -6.90
N ARG A 124 -7.89 0.52 -7.29
CA ARG A 124 -6.62 -0.13 -7.62
C ARG A 124 -5.92 -0.64 -6.34
N PRO A 125 -5.23 -1.78 -6.39
CA PRO A 125 -4.57 -2.36 -5.21
C PRO A 125 -3.67 -1.40 -4.43
N ALA A 126 -2.88 -0.55 -5.09
CA ALA A 126 -1.94 0.36 -4.44
C ALA A 126 -2.63 1.44 -3.59
N GLU A 127 -3.67 2.09 -4.12
CA GLU A 127 -4.41 3.13 -3.38
C GLU A 127 -5.02 2.55 -2.12
N ARG A 128 -5.56 1.33 -2.22
CA ARG A 128 -6.15 0.61 -1.09
C ARG A 128 -5.11 0.15 -0.08
N PHE A 129 -3.89 -0.14 -0.54
CA PHE A 129 -2.77 -0.45 0.32
C PHE A 129 -2.34 0.77 1.14
N PHE A 130 -2.25 1.94 0.50
CA PHE A 130 -1.86 3.18 1.17
C PHE A 130 -2.90 3.67 2.19
N MET A 131 -4.17 3.26 2.12
CA MET A 131 -5.15 3.52 3.19
C MET A 131 -4.75 2.92 4.56
N GLY A 132 -3.79 1.98 4.59
CA GLY A 132 -3.21 1.45 5.82
C GLY A 132 -2.17 2.35 6.49
N ILE A 133 -1.86 3.52 5.90
CA ILE A 133 -0.85 4.48 6.36
C ILE A 133 -1.55 5.81 6.69
N ASN A 134 -1.41 6.28 7.92
CA ASN A 134 -1.93 7.57 8.39
C ASN A 134 -0.77 8.52 8.70
N GLU A 135 -1.08 9.81 8.80
CA GLU A 135 -0.11 10.80 9.28
C GLU A 135 0.47 10.37 10.65
N GLY A 136 1.80 10.42 10.76
CA GLY A 136 2.58 9.96 11.91
C GLY A 136 3.07 8.50 11.82
N ASP A 137 2.58 7.70 10.88
CA ASP A 137 3.02 6.31 10.69
C ASP A 137 4.40 6.25 9.99
N THR A 138 5.38 5.62 10.65
CA THR A 138 6.74 5.41 10.09
C THR A 138 6.98 3.92 9.79
N PRO A 139 8.05 3.56 9.06
CA PRO A 139 8.42 2.16 8.83
C PRO A 139 8.66 1.35 10.11
N GLU A 140 9.01 2.02 11.21
CA GLU A 140 9.23 1.41 12.52
C GLU A 140 7.92 1.14 13.25
N THR A 141 6.89 1.95 13.03
CA THR A 141 5.61 1.88 13.75
C THR A 141 4.48 1.24 12.95
N ASN A 142 4.58 1.22 11.62
CA ASN A 142 3.55 0.71 10.72
C ASN A 142 4.13 -0.15 9.59
N GLN A 143 3.68 -1.42 9.50
CA GLN A 143 4.14 -2.37 8.48
C GLN A 143 3.79 -1.98 7.04
N PHE A 144 2.69 -1.26 6.81
CA PHE A 144 2.30 -0.78 5.47
C PHE A 144 3.29 0.28 5.02
N SER A 145 3.65 1.21 5.92
CA SER A 145 4.69 2.22 5.68
C SER A 145 6.04 1.56 5.40
N LYS A 146 6.40 0.52 6.17
CA LYS A 146 7.62 -0.26 5.96
C LYS A 146 7.68 -0.92 4.57
N LEU A 147 6.63 -1.65 4.19
CA LEU A 147 6.58 -2.33 2.90
C LEU A 147 6.52 -1.34 1.73
N ALA A 148 5.76 -0.24 1.87
CA ALA A 148 5.74 0.84 0.89
C ALA A 148 7.14 1.41 0.67
N LEU A 149 7.90 1.65 1.75
CA LEU A 149 9.27 2.14 1.68
C LEU A 149 10.17 1.13 0.96
N GLU A 150 10.18 -0.12 1.40
CA GLU A 150 11.01 -1.18 0.79
C GLU A 150 10.73 -1.31 -0.72
N TRP A 151 9.47 -1.33 -1.14
CA TRP A 151 9.12 -1.45 -2.54
C TRP A 151 9.46 -0.21 -3.37
N SER A 152 9.37 0.99 -2.77
CA SER A 152 9.75 2.24 -3.44
C SER A 152 11.26 2.33 -3.64
N GLU A 153 12.05 1.95 -2.63
CA GLU A 153 13.52 1.89 -2.72
C GLU A 153 13.99 0.82 -3.72
N GLN A 154 13.34 -0.34 -3.76
CA GLN A 154 13.62 -1.39 -4.76
C GLN A 154 13.34 -0.90 -6.18
N TRP A 155 12.20 -0.24 -6.40
CA TRP A 155 11.87 0.33 -7.70
C TRP A 155 12.90 1.38 -8.13
N LEU A 156 13.29 2.29 -7.23
CA LEU A 156 14.26 3.34 -7.52
C LEU A 156 15.63 2.74 -7.87
N THR A 157 16.06 1.73 -7.11
CA THR A 157 17.30 0.99 -7.40
C THR A 157 17.25 0.32 -8.77
N ALA A 158 16.12 -0.30 -9.12
CA ALA A 158 15.93 -0.93 -10.43
C ALA A 158 15.97 0.09 -11.58
N MET A 159 15.37 1.27 -11.40
CA MET A 159 15.41 2.35 -12.41
C MET A 159 16.81 2.92 -12.58
N HIS A 160 17.55 3.14 -11.49
CA HIS A 160 18.95 3.55 -11.57
C HIS A 160 19.80 2.51 -12.30
N ALA A 161 19.64 1.22 -11.98
CA ALA A 161 20.38 0.16 -12.66
C ALA A 161 20.06 0.09 -14.17
N ALA A 162 18.80 0.30 -14.55
CA ALA A 162 18.37 0.21 -15.94
C ALA A 162 18.73 1.44 -16.80
N PHE A 163 18.72 2.64 -16.21
CA PHE A 163 18.80 3.90 -16.97
C PHE A 163 19.92 4.86 -16.52
N CYS A 164 20.59 4.59 -15.41
CA CYS A 164 21.73 5.38 -14.92
C CYS A 164 22.78 4.51 -14.19
N PRO A 165 23.41 3.56 -14.89
CA PRO A 165 24.30 2.58 -14.26
C PRO A 165 25.57 3.20 -13.63
N GLU A 166 25.93 4.42 -14.02
CA GLU A 166 27.11 5.15 -13.52
C GLU A 166 26.96 5.68 -12.08
N LEU A 167 25.73 5.73 -11.52
CA LEU A 167 25.46 6.17 -10.15
C LEU A 167 25.34 5.04 -9.13
N LEU A 168 25.48 3.78 -9.54
CA LEU A 168 25.55 2.68 -8.57
C LEU A 168 26.87 2.78 -7.80
N PRO A 169 26.87 2.61 -6.46
CA PRO A 169 28.11 2.64 -5.70
C PRO A 169 29.04 1.58 -6.27
N ILE A 170 30.19 2.04 -6.78
CA ILE A 170 31.23 1.18 -7.32
C ILE A 170 31.60 0.22 -6.18
N LYS A 171 31.20 -1.04 -6.33
CA LYS A 171 31.57 -2.09 -5.38
C LYS A 171 33.10 -2.11 -5.35
N PRO A 172 33.75 -1.96 -4.18
CA PRO A 172 35.20 -1.96 -4.14
C PRO A 172 35.68 -3.31 -4.70
N LEU A 173 36.51 -3.25 -5.73
CA LEU A 173 37.26 -4.40 -6.23
C LEU A 173 38.30 -4.72 -5.15
N THR A 174 37.98 -5.77 -4.35
CA THR A 174 38.82 -6.54 -3.42
C THR A 174 39.83 -5.76 -2.59
#